data_AF-A0A0Q9WA93-F1
#
_entry.id   AF-A0A0Q9WA93-F1
#
_cell.length_a   1.000
_cell.length_b   1.000
_cell.length_c   1.000
_cell.angle_alpha   90.00
_cell.angle_beta   90.00
_cell.angle_gamma   90.00
#
_symmetry.space_group_name_H-M   'P 1'
#
loop_
_entity.id
_entity.type
_entity.pdbx_description
1 polymer ?
#
loop_
_entity_poly.entity_id
_entity_poly.type
_entity_poly.pdbx_seq_one_letter_code
_entity_poly.pdbx_strand_id
1 'polypeptide(L)'
;MIEKSGMRRRGLCTRKLILKSDQQTGDVLLDEALKHIKETDPPETVQSWIEYLSGETWNPLKLRYQLKNVRERLAKNLVEKGVLTTEKQNFLLFDMTTHPLSDNVVKCRLVKKIQDSVLSKWVNDPQRMDKRMLALIFLAHASDVIENAFAPLNDDDYEVAMKRVRELLDLDFETEAAKPNANEILWAVFMAFTK
;
A
#
# COMPACT_ATOMS: atom_id res chain seq x y z
N MET A 1 10.42 -9.94 7.24
CA MET A 1 9.87 -10.29 8.58
C MET A 1 10.13 -9.11 9.49
N ILE A 2 9.42 -8.94 10.60
CA ILE A 2 9.77 -7.91 11.59
C ILE A 2 10.47 -8.59 12.79
N GLU A 3 11.43 -7.94 13.43
CA GLU A 3 12.21 -8.44 14.57
C GLU A 3 11.27 -9.08 15.60
N LYS A 4 11.55 -10.27 16.13
CA LYS A 4 10.64 -10.92 17.09
C LYS A 4 10.44 -10.04 18.33
N SER A 5 9.23 -10.02 18.87
CA SER A 5 8.98 -9.45 20.19
C SER A 5 9.81 -10.23 21.23
N GLY A 6 10.88 -9.64 21.74
CA GLY A 6 11.70 -10.24 22.80
C GLY A 6 10.96 -10.35 24.14
N MET A 7 11.67 -10.71 25.21
CA MET A 7 11.11 -10.84 26.57
C MET A 7 10.43 -9.58 27.10
N ARG A 8 10.82 -8.39 26.62
CA ARG A 8 10.02 -7.16 26.73
C ARG A 8 9.24 -6.98 25.43
N ARG A 9 7.91 -7.02 25.49
CA ARG A 9 7.04 -6.78 24.33
C ARG A 9 7.34 -5.40 23.73
N ARG A 10 8.13 -5.37 22.65
CA ARG A 10 8.36 -4.16 21.85
C ARG A 10 7.12 -3.95 20.99
N GLY A 11 6.56 -2.73 21.02
CA GLY A 11 5.41 -2.37 20.19
C GLY A 11 5.74 -2.49 18.71
N LEU A 12 4.73 -2.76 17.89
CA LEU A 12 4.83 -3.11 16.49
C LEU A 12 5.68 -2.13 15.67
N CYS A 13 5.50 -0.82 15.86
CA CYS A 13 6.27 0.21 15.15
C CYS A 13 7.75 0.30 15.58
N THR A 14 8.09 -0.17 16.77
CA THR A 14 9.48 -0.11 17.27
C THR A 14 10.34 -1.28 16.79
N ARG A 15 9.73 -2.33 16.25
CA ARG A 15 10.40 -3.54 15.78
C ARG A 15 11.05 -3.28 14.42
N LYS A 16 12.29 -3.74 14.25
CA LYS A 16 13.06 -3.53 13.01
C LYS A 16 12.65 -4.50 11.89
N LEU A 17 12.66 -4.06 10.64
CA LEU A 17 12.41 -4.91 9.48
C LEU A 17 13.65 -5.78 9.19
N ILE A 18 13.45 -7.09 9.12
CA ILE A 18 14.48 -8.09 8.85
C ILE A 18 14.26 -8.69 7.46
N LEU A 19 15.28 -8.54 6.62
CA LEU A 19 15.34 -9.14 5.29
C LEU A 19 15.49 -10.66 5.41
N LYS A 20 14.61 -11.41 4.74
CA LYS A 20 14.64 -12.87 4.72
C LYS A 20 15.20 -13.44 3.42
N SER A 21 14.96 -12.74 2.32
CA SER A 21 15.36 -13.14 0.99
C SER A 21 15.59 -11.87 0.18
N ASP A 22 16.67 -11.86 -0.58
CA ASP A 22 17.08 -10.80 -1.49
C ASP A 22 16.80 -11.16 -2.96
N GLN A 23 15.97 -12.18 -3.20
CA GLN A 23 15.56 -12.57 -4.53
C GLN A 23 14.79 -11.42 -5.21
N GLN A 24 15.18 -11.07 -6.43
CA GLN A 24 14.50 -10.07 -7.24
C GLN A 24 13.05 -10.48 -7.52
N THR A 25 12.17 -9.49 -7.43
CA THR A 25 10.72 -9.63 -7.62
C THR A 25 10.31 -9.41 -9.08
N GLY A 26 11.15 -8.74 -9.87
CA GLY A 26 10.86 -8.34 -11.25
C GLY A 26 10.07 -7.03 -11.35
N ASP A 27 9.71 -6.39 -10.22
CA ASP A 27 9.20 -5.02 -10.20
C ASP A 27 10.32 -4.06 -9.81
N VAL A 28 10.58 -3.08 -10.68
CA VAL A 28 11.71 -2.15 -10.54
C VAL A 28 11.66 -1.36 -9.23
N LEU A 29 10.46 -0.97 -8.76
CA LEU A 29 10.32 -0.20 -7.51
C LEU A 29 10.54 -1.09 -6.29
N LEU A 30 10.00 -2.31 -6.31
CA LEU A 30 10.21 -3.27 -5.24
C LEU A 30 11.67 -3.69 -5.13
N ASP A 31 12.35 -3.91 -6.26
CA ASP A 31 13.74 -4.35 -6.29
C ASP A 31 14.71 -3.23 -5.86
N GLU A 32 14.39 -1.97 -6.15
CA GLU A 32 15.14 -0.80 -5.64
C GLU A 32 15.00 -0.65 -4.13
N ALA A 33 13.76 -0.73 -3.60
CA ALA A 33 13.52 -0.72 -2.16
C ALA A 33 14.21 -1.91 -1.47
N LEU A 34 14.16 -3.11 -2.07
CA LEU A 34 14.81 -4.32 -1.56
C LEU A 34 16.34 -4.14 -1.48
N LYS A 35 16.95 -3.50 -2.48
CA LYS A 35 18.37 -3.17 -2.48
C LYS A 35 18.73 -2.26 -1.31
N HIS A 36 17.97 -1.18 -1.07
CA HIS A 36 18.21 -0.30 0.07
C HIS A 36 18.07 -1.03 1.41
N ILE A 37 17.05 -1.88 1.56
CA ILE A 37 16.84 -2.71 2.75
C ILE A 37 18.03 -3.64 2.99
N LYS A 38 18.54 -4.28 1.94
CA LYS A 38 19.69 -5.19 2.02
C LYS A 38 20.98 -4.48 2.44
N GLU A 39 21.23 -3.28 1.91
CA GLU A 39 22.47 -2.53 2.16
C GLU A 39 22.46 -1.77 3.51
N THR A 40 21.32 -1.73 4.20
CA THR A 40 21.18 -0.96 5.45
C THR A 40 21.47 -1.81 6.67
N ASP A 41 22.52 -1.42 7.39
CA ASP A 41 22.89 -1.96 8.70
C ASP A 41 23.21 -0.78 9.66
N PRO A 42 22.64 -0.73 10.88
CA PRO A 42 21.68 -1.67 11.46
C PRO A 42 20.29 -1.63 10.80
N PRO A 43 19.47 -2.69 10.95
CA PRO A 43 18.09 -2.72 10.43
C PRO A 43 17.20 -1.59 10.97
N GLU A 44 16.22 -1.20 10.16
CA GLU A 44 15.37 -0.02 10.41
C GLU A 44 13.88 -0.37 10.59
N THR A 45 13.13 0.51 11.25
CA THR A 45 11.69 0.29 11.51
C THR A 45 10.85 0.45 10.23
N VAL A 46 9.62 -0.03 10.24
CA VAL A 46 8.67 0.18 9.13
C VAL A 46 8.45 1.68 8.87
N GLN A 47 8.27 2.47 9.93
CA GLN A 47 8.09 3.92 9.82
C GLN A 47 9.29 4.60 9.17
N SER A 48 10.51 4.27 9.62
CA SER A 48 11.73 4.82 9.02
C SER A 48 11.85 4.46 7.54
N TRP A 49 11.46 3.24 7.14
CA TRP A 49 11.47 2.86 5.73
C TRP A 49 10.45 3.65 4.89
N ILE A 50 9.27 3.92 5.43
CA ILE A 50 8.28 4.78 4.75
C ILE A 50 8.89 6.17 4.53
N GLU A 51 9.43 6.81 5.58
CA GLU A 51 10.06 8.14 5.51
C GLU A 51 11.27 8.19 4.55
N TYR A 52 12.08 7.13 4.53
CA TYR A 52 13.25 7.05 3.66
C TYR A 52 12.86 6.94 2.19
N LEU A 53 11.88 6.08 1.88
CA LEU A 53 11.45 5.82 0.50
C LEU A 53 10.58 6.96 -0.05
N SER A 54 9.84 7.67 0.81
CA SER A 54 9.08 8.90 0.46
C SER A 54 10.00 10.12 0.32
N GLY A 55 11.16 10.11 0.99
CA GLY A 55 12.08 11.25 1.05
C GLY A 55 11.71 12.30 2.11
N GLU A 56 10.95 11.90 3.13
CA GLU A 56 10.56 12.74 4.27
C GLU A 56 11.65 12.82 5.35
N THR A 57 12.73 12.05 5.20
CA THR A 57 13.88 12.10 6.12
C THR A 57 14.79 13.30 5.87
N TRP A 58 15.28 13.88 6.97
CA TRP A 58 16.28 14.95 6.95
C TRP A 58 17.72 14.45 7.08
N ASN A 59 17.94 13.14 7.20
CA ASN A 59 19.28 12.57 7.32
C ASN A 59 19.99 12.57 5.95
N PRO A 60 21.08 13.35 5.74
CA PRO A 60 21.73 13.45 4.44
C PRO A 60 22.24 12.12 3.89
N LEU A 61 22.63 11.19 4.76
CA LEU A 61 23.10 9.87 4.36
C LEU A 61 21.96 8.98 3.85
N LYS A 62 20.71 9.26 4.25
CA LYS A 62 19.52 8.47 3.92
C LYS A 62 18.69 9.08 2.79
N LEU A 63 18.94 10.34 2.40
CA LEU A 63 18.29 10.99 1.26
C LEU A 63 18.38 10.19 -0.05
N ARG A 64 19.45 9.41 -0.22
CA ARG A 64 19.65 8.55 -1.40
C ARG A 64 18.64 7.39 -1.51
N TYR A 65 17.88 7.10 -0.45
CA TYR A 65 16.90 6.02 -0.44
C TYR A 65 15.55 6.42 -1.05
N GLN A 66 15.31 7.71 -1.27
CA GLN A 66 14.06 8.18 -1.85
C GLN A 66 13.85 7.56 -3.24
N LEU A 67 12.68 6.94 -3.41
CA LEU A 67 12.27 6.43 -4.72
C LEU A 67 11.86 7.60 -5.61
N LYS A 68 12.53 7.73 -6.75
CA LYS A 68 12.26 8.82 -7.70
C LYS A 68 11.40 8.35 -8.87
N ASN A 69 10.66 9.30 -9.43
CA ASN A 69 9.82 9.12 -10.62
C ASN A 69 8.81 7.97 -10.46
N VAL A 70 8.27 7.80 -9.25
CA VAL A 70 7.41 6.65 -8.91
C VAL A 70 6.17 6.63 -9.81
N ARG A 71 5.54 7.79 -10.06
CA ARG A 71 4.34 7.91 -10.88
C ARG A 71 4.61 7.48 -12.32
N GLU A 72 5.70 7.96 -12.91
CA GLU A 72 6.11 7.68 -14.27
C GLU A 72 6.44 6.19 -14.45
N ARG A 73 7.12 5.60 -13.46
CA ARG A 73 7.46 4.17 -13.46
C ARG A 73 6.22 3.29 -13.30
N LEU A 74 5.28 3.67 -12.44
CA LEU A 74 4.00 2.97 -12.30
C LEU A 74 3.16 3.07 -13.58
N ALA A 75 3.08 4.26 -14.20
CA ALA A 75 2.38 4.45 -15.47
C ALA A 75 2.97 3.56 -16.56
N LYS A 76 4.31 3.52 -16.69
CA LYS A 76 5.00 2.63 -17.62
C LYS A 76 4.67 1.15 -17.38
N ASN A 77 4.72 0.69 -16.12
CA ASN A 77 4.36 -0.68 -15.76
C ASN A 77 2.90 -1.02 -16.12
N LEU A 78 1.97 -0.05 -15.98
CA LEU A 78 0.58 -0.24 -16.35
C LEU A 78 0.36 -0.24 -17.87
N VAL A 79 1.17 0.51 -18.63
CA VAL A 79 1.20 0.44 -20.10
C VAL A 79 1.70 -0.92 -20.56
N GLU A 80 2.80 -1.42 -19.99
CA GLU A 80 3.36 -2.75 -20.31
C GLU A 80 2.36 -3.88 -20.01
N LYS A 81 1.50 -3.69 -19.01
CA LYS A 81 0.40 -4.61 -18.65
C LYS A 81 -0.88 -4.41 -19.47
N GLY A 82 -0.91 -3.44 -20.39
CA GLY A 82 -2.07 -3.14 -21.24
C GLY A 82 -3.24 -2.44 -20.53
N VAL A 83 -3.06 -1.96 -19.30
CA VAL A 83 -4.10 -1.24 -18.54
C VAL A 83 -4.20 0.21 -19.03
N LEU A 84 -3.06 0.85 -19.24
CA LEU A 84 -2.97 2.19 -19.84
C LEU A 84 -2.44 2.08 -21.27
N THR A 85 -2.65 3.13 -22.06
CA THR A 85 -1.96 3.32 -23.36
C THR A 85 -1.00 4.51 -23.27
N THR A 86 -0.23 4.75 -24.33
CA THR A 86 0.61 5.95 -24.45
C THR A 86 0.11 6.77 -25.62
N GLU A 87 -0.26 8.02 -25.37
CA GLU A 87 -0.71 8.96 -26.38
C GLU A 87 0.14 10.22 -26.36
N LYS A 88 0.62 10.66 -27.52
CA LYS A 88 1.27 11.96 -27.67
C LYS A 88 0.19 13.00 -28.02
N GLN A 89 -0.09 13.89 -27.07
CA GLN A 89 -1.01 15.00 -27.28
C GLN A 89 -0.21 16.24 -27.67
N ASN A 90 -0.54 16.83 -28.81
CA ASN A 90 0.09 18.06 -29.29
C ASN A 90 -0.76 19.24 -28.82
N PHE A 91 -0.25 20.03 -27.88
CA PHE A 91 -0.83 21.29 -27.46
C PHE A 91 -0.24 22.43 -28.29
N LEU A 92 -0.91 23.59 -28.31
CA LEU A 92 -0.49 24.75 -29.11
C LEU A 92 0.97 25.17 -28.89
N LEU A 93 1.49 24.98 -27.67
CA LEU A 93 2.83 25.44 -27.27
C LEU A 93 3.81 24.31 -26.93
N PHE A 94 3.36 23.06 -26.83
CA PHE A 94 4.20 21.92 -26.45
C PHE A 94 3.51 20.60 -26.76
N ASP A 95 4.31 19.54 -26.86
CA ASP A 95 3.78 18.18 -26.90
C ASP A 95 3.87 17.56 -25.51
N MET A 96 2.86 16.78 -25.13
CA MET A 96 2.82 16.07 -23.85
C MET A 96 2.44 14.61 -24.08
N THR A 97 3.23 13.71 -23.48
CA THR A 97 2.88 12.29 -23.41
C THR A 97 1.88 12.08 -22.28
N THR A 98 0.76 11.44 -22.60
CA THR A 98 -0.31 11.12 -21.66
C THR A 98 -0.57 9.61 -21.63
N HIS A 99 -1.17 9.15 -20.53
CA HIS A 99 -1.42 7.73 -20.30
C HIS A 99 -2.89 7.45 -19.97
N PRO A 100 -3.80 7.57 -20.96
CA PRO A 100 -5.21 7.30 -20.71
C PRO A 100 -5.48 5.82 -20.42
N LEU A 101 -6.59 5.57 -19.73
CA LEU A 101 -7.06 4.23 -19.42
C LEU A 101 -7.54 3.53 -20.68
N SER A 102 -6.93 2.38 -21.00
CA SER A 102 -7.31 1.54 -22.13
C SER A 102 -8.27 0.44 -21.68
N ASP A 103 -7.93 -0.28 -20.61
CA ASP A 103 -8.77 -1.37 -20.07
C ASP A 103 -9.68 -0.87 -18.94
N ASN A 104 -10.85 -0.36 -19.31
CA ASN A 104 -11.85 0.05 -18.33
C ASN A 104 -12.48 -1.14 -17.58
N VAL A 105 -12.48 -2.33 -18.17
CA VAL A 105 -13.06 -3.54 -17.55
C VAL A 105 -12.27 -3.94 -16.30
N VAL A 106 -10.94 -3.87 -16.36
CA VAL A 106 -10.08 -4.13 -15.20
C VAL A 106 -10.32 -3.11 -14.09
N LYS A 107 -10.46 -1.82 -14.41
CA LYS A 107 -10.78 -0.78 -13.42
C LYS A 107 -12.13 -1.06 -12.75
N CYS A 108 -13.18 -1.30 -13.52
CA CYS A 108 -14.51 -1.62 -12.99
C CYS A 108 -14.49 -2.87 -12.10
N ARG A 109 -13.73 -3.91 -12.50
CA ARG A 109 -13.57 -5.14 -11.70
C ARG A 109 -12.85 -4.86 -10.37
N LEU A 110 -11.84 -4.01 -10.36
CA LEU A 110 -11.14 -3.60 -9.14
C LEU A 110 -12.08 -2.88 -8.18
N VAL A 111 -12.81 -1.87 -8.67
CA VAL A 111 -13.78 -1.10 -7.87
C VAL A 111 -14.86 -2.03 -7.30
N LYS A 112 -15.46 -2.88 -8.13
CA LYS A 112 -16.46 -3.88 -7.70
C LYS A 112 -15.91 -4.79 -6.60
N LYS A 113 -14.65 -5.22 -6.72
CA LYS A 113 -14.02 -6.12 -5.73
C LYS A 113 -13.84 -5.43 -4.37
N ILE A 114 -13.44 -4.15 -4.36
CA ILE A 114 -13.33 -3.34 -3.13
C ILE A 114 -14.72 -3.19 -2.50
N GLN A 115 -15.73 -2.79 -3.28
CA GLN A 115 -17.11 -2.64 -2.82
C GLN A 115 -17.65 -3.93 -2.22
N ASP A 116 -17.57 -5.06 -2.95
CA ASP A 116 -18.03 -6.36 -2.48
C ASP A 116 -17.37 -6.75 -1.14
N SER A 117 -16.08 -6.47 -0.97
CA SER A 117 -15.33 -6.81 0.25
C SER A 117 -15.80 -6.08 1.50
N VAL A 118 -16.39 -4.89 1.36
CA VAL A 118 -16.99 -4.14 2.48
C VAL A 118 -18.52 -4.19 2.47
N LEU A 119 -19.14 -4.93 1.54
CA LEU A 119 -20.58 -5.09 1.41
C LEU A 119 -20.98 -6.57 1.49
N SER A 120 -21.21 -7.20 0.33
CA SER A 120 -21.78 -8.54 0.18
C SER A 120 -20.86 -9.67 0.68
N LYS A 121 -19.55 -9.45 0.69
CA LYS A 121 -18.51 -10.42 1.10
C LYS A 121 -17.81 -10.01 2.39
N TRP A 122 -18.41 -9.10 3.15
CA TRP A 122 -17.86 -8.66 4.43
C TRP A 122 -17.68 -9.82 5.39
N VAL A 123 -16.56 -9.79 6.12
CA VAL A 123 -16.24 -10.74 7.19
C VAL A 123 -15.93 -9.96 8.45
N ASN A 124 -16.56 -10.32 9.57
CA ASN A 124 -16.36 -9.63 10.85
C ASN A 124 -14.96 -9.87 11.47
N ASP A 125 -14.25 -10.91 11.03
CA ASP A 125 -12.86 -11.15 11.42
C ASP A 125 -11.93 -10.73 10.27
N PRO A 126 -11.21 -9.60 10.39
CA PRO A 126 -10.33 -9.08 9.35
C PRO A 126 -9.26 -10.07 8.90
N GLN A 127 -8.83 -10.98 9.79
CA GLN A 127 -7.81 -12.01 9.48
C GLN A 127 -8.31 -13.04 8.45
N ARG A 128 -9.63 -13.17 8.28
CA ARG A 128 -10.25 -14.04 7.27
C ARG A 128 -10.38 -13.38 5.90
N MET A 129 -10.16 -12.07 5.82
CA MET A 129 -10.13 -11.37 4.55
C MET A 129 -8.83 -11.73 3.78
N ASP A 130 -8.91 -11.74 2.46
CA ASP A 130 -7.71 -11.84 1.62
C ASP A 130 -6.73 -10.70 1.98
N LYS A 131 -5.48 -11.06 2.31
CA LYS A 131 -4.48 -10.11 2.82
C LYS A 131 -4.17 -8.98 1.82
N ARG A 132 -4.26 -9.25 0.51
CA ARG A 132 -4.05 -8.21 -0.52
C ARG A 132 -5.24 -7.25 -0.56
N MET A 133 -6.46 -7.75 -0.43
CA MET A 133 -7.65 -6.92 -0.35
C MET A 133 -7.67 -6.06 0.92
N LEU A 134 -7.34 -6.65 2.08
CA LEU A 134 -7.24 -5.90 3.33
C LEU A 134 -6.21 -4.76 3.20
N ALA A 135 -5.01 -5.06 2.68
CA ALA A 135 -3.99 -4.04 2.43
C ALA A 135 -4.44 -2.97 1.44
N LEU A 136 -5.16 -3.36 0.39
CA LEU A 136 -5.70 -2.41 -0.59
C LEU A 136 -6.70 -1.44 0.06
N ILE A 137 -7.60 -1.92 0.92
CA ILE A 137 -8.57 -1.06 1.62
C ILE A 137 -7.85 -0.05 2.52
N PHE A 138 -6.93 -0.52 3.37
CA PHE A 138 -6.17 0.36 4.27
C PHE A 138 -5.34 1.40 3.52
N LEU A 139 -4.57 0.97 2.50
CA LEU A 139 -3.70 1.89 1.76
C LEU A 139 -4.50 2.85 0.86
N ALA A 140 -5.61 2.41 0.28
CA ALA A 140 -6.50 3.30 -0.48
C ALA A 140 -7.17 4.33 0.42
N HIS A 141 -7.50 3.98 1.67
CA HIS A 141 -7.99 4.94 2.66
C HIS A 141 -6.88 5.92 3.05
N ALA A 142 -5.70 5.44 3.44
CA ALA A 142 -4.56 6.28 3.83
C ALA A 142 -4.04 7.20 2.70
N SER A 143 -4.36 6.88 1.45
CA SER A 143 -4.02 7.70 0.28
C SER A 143 -5.18 8.57 -0.21
N ASP A 144 -6.28 8.68 0.53
CA ASP A 144 -7.47 9.47 0.20
C ASP A 144 -8.11 9.14 -1.16
N VAL A 145 -8.06 7.87 -1.58
CA VAL A 145 -8.64 7.42 -2.86
C VAL A 145 -9.74 6.37 -2.72
N ILE A 146 -10.01 5.87 -1.51
CA ILE A 146 -11.05 4.86 -1.26
C ILE A 146 -12.46 5.37 -1.62
N GLU A 147 -12.74 6.65 -1.38
CA GLU A 147 -14.06 7.24 -1.67
C GLU A 147 -14.41 7.19 -3.16
N ASN A 148 -13.41 7.23 -4.06
CA ASN A 148 -13.62 7.06 -5.50
C ASN A 148 -14.24 5.70 -5.84
N ALA A 149 -13.97 4.67 -5.03
CA ALA A 149 -14.57 3.35 -5.21
C ALA A 149 -16.01 3.29 -4.69
N PHE A 150 -16.40 4.19 -3.78
CA PHE A 150 -17.73 4.20 -3.17
C PHE A 150 -18.68 5.24 -3.77
N ALA A 151 -18.16 6.25 -4.48
CA ALA A 151 -18.96 7.26 -5.17
C ALA A 151 -20.10 6.70 -6.06
N PRO A 152 -19.98 5.53 -6.71
CA PRO A 152 -21.08 4.95 -7.49
C PRO A 152 -22.13 4.17 -6.69
N LEU A 153 -21.98 4.02 -5.37
CA LEU A 153 -22.93 3.31 -4.51
C LEU A 153 -24.18 4.17 -4.26
N ASN A 154 -25.28 3.53 -3.86
CA ASN A 154 -26.42 4.24 -3.26
C ASN A 154 -26.09 4.67 -1.82
N ASP A 155 -26.89 5.57 -1.26
CA ASP A 155 -26.66 6.17 0.06
C ASP A 155 -26.53 5.11 1.17
N ASP A 156 -27.41 4.12 1.21
CA ASP A 156 -27.41 3.05 2.21
C ASP A 156 -26.13 2.20 2.15
N ASP A 157 -25.74 1.75 0.95
CA ASP A 157 -24.52 0.97 0.72
C ASP A 157 -23.26 1.80 1.02
N TYR A 158 -23.27 3.10 0.68
CA TYR A 158 -22.18 4.01 0.97
C TYR A 158 -21.97 4.14 2.50
N GLU A 159 -23.04 4.35 3.26
CA GLU A 159 -22.97 4.44 4.72
C GLU A 159 -22.43 3.16 5.35
N VAL A 160 -22.90 1.99 4.89
CA VAL A 160 -22.43 0.69 5.38
C VAL A 160 -20.95 0.46 5.03
N ALA A 161 -20.54 0.77 3.80
CA ALA A 161 -19.16 0.64 3.36
C ALA A 161 -18.23 1.52 4.18
N MET A 162 -18.56 2.81 4.37
CA MET A 162 -17.77 3.75 5.15
C MET A 162 -17.72 3.38 6.63
N LYS A 163 -18.83 2.87 7.19
CA LYS A 163 -18.86 2.36 8.56
C LYS A 163 -17.89 1.19 8.74
N ARG A 164 -17.89 0.21 7.83
CA ARG A 164 -17.00 -0.95 7.89
C ARG A 164 -15.53 -0.61 7.67
N VAL A 165 -15.24 0.38 6.82
CA VAL A 165 -13.87 0.91 6.71
C VAL A 165 -13.43 1.54 8.04
N ARG A 166 -14.28 2.34 8.69
CA ARG A 166 -14.00 2.87 10.04
C ARG A 166 -13.79 1.77 11.08
N GLU A 167 -14.63 0.74 11.09
CA GLU A 167 -14.47 -0.43 11.96
C GLU A 167 -13.10 -1.11 11.78
N LEU A 168 -12.54 -1.15 10.56
CA LEU A 168 -11.18 -1.67 10.32
C LEU A 168 -10.10 -0.73 10.87
N LEU A 169 -10.28 0.58 10.75
CA LEU A 169 -9.30 1.58 11.20
C LEU A 169 -9.24 1.69 12.72
N ASP A 170 -10.37 1.43 13.40
CA ASP A 170 -10.48 1.44 14.86
C ASP A 170 -9.98 0.15 15.53
N LEU A 171 -9.46 -0.82 14.75
CA LEU A 171 -8.89 -2.05 15.29
C LEU A 171 -7.63 -1.77 16.13
N ASP A 172 -7.44 -2.57 17.18
CA ASP A 172 -6.15 -2.64 17.85
C ASP A 172 -5.15 -3.47 17.04
N PHE A 173 -4.33 -2.80 16.23
CA PHE A 173 -3.36 -3.45 15.36
C PHE A 173 -2.27 -4.22 16.11
N GLU A 174 -1.97 -3.90 17.37
CA GLU A 174 -1.04 -4.72 18.19
C GLU A 174 -1.67 -6.08 18.47
N THR A 175 -2.94 -6.07 18.88
CA THR A 175 -3.72 -7.28 19.13
C THR A 175 -3.90 -8.11 17.85
N GLU A 176 -4.22 -7.46 16.73
CA GLU A 176 -4.33 -8.15 15.43
C GLU A 176 -3.01 -8.76 14.94
N ALA A 177 -1.89 -8.04 15.14
CA ALA A 177 -0.56 -8.55 14.78
C ALA A 177 -0.13 -9.75 15.65
N ALA A 178 -0.61 -9.84 16.89
CA ALA A 178 -0.30 -10.92 17.81
C ALA A 178 -1.07 -12.23 17.54
N LYS A 179 -2.11 -12.21 16.68
CA LYS A 179 -2.89 -13.40 16.35
C LYS A 179 -2.06 -14.44 15.57
N PRO A 180 -2.36 -15.75 15.71
CA PRO A 180 -1.68 -16.79 14.95
C PRO A 180 -1.79 -16.56 13.44
N ASN A 181 -0.69 -16.76 12.69
CA ASN A 181 -0.61 -16.61 11.23
C ASN A 181 -0.84 -15.18 10.68
N ALA A 182 -0.91 -14.18 11.56
CA ALA A 182 -0.94 -12.78 11.17
C ALA A 182 0.35 -12.38 10.43
N ASN A 183 0.24 -11.44 9.49
CA ASN A 183 1.40 -10.82 8.89
C ASN A 183 1.72 -9.54 9.65
N GLU A 184 2.64 -9.63 10.62
CA GLU A 184 3.02 -8.51 11.49
C GLU A 184 3.49 -7.28 10.70
N ILE A 185 4.14 -7.44 9.55
CA ILE A 185 4.59 -6.29 8.74
C ILE A 185 3.39 -5.52 8.17
N LEU A 186 2.36 -6.24 7.73
CA LEU A 186 1.17 -5.62 7.15
C LEU A 186 0.44 -4.77 8.21
N TRP A 187 0.31 -5.29 9.43
CA TRP A 187 -0.23 -4.52 10.55
C TRP A 187 0.66 -3.36 10.98
N ALA A 188 1.99 -3.52 10.91
CA ALA A 188 2.94 -2.45 11.20
C ALA A 188 2.80 -1.29 10.20
N VAL A 189 2.61 -1.62 8.92
CA VAL A 189 2.34 -0.64 7.86
C VAL A 189 1.00 0.05 8.11
N PHE A 190 -0.06 -0.69 8.45
CA PHE A 190 -1.36 -0.07 8.73
C PHE A 190 -1.27 0.91 9.88
N MET A 191 -0.64 0.49 10.99
CA MET A 191 -0.42 1.34 12.16
C MET A 191 0.38 2.59 11.83
N ALA A 192 1.38 2.51 10.93
CA ALA A 192 2.17 3.66 10.52
C ALA A 192 1.40 4.69 9.68
N PHE A 193 0.28 4.30 9.06
CA PHE A 193 -0.58 5.20 8.27
C PHE A 193 -1.84 5.67 9.00
N THR A 194 -2.14 5.10 10.17
CA THR A 194 -3.31 5.47 10.99
C THR A 194 -2.98 6.25 12.25
N LYS A 195 -1.70 6.29 12.65
CA LYS A 195 -1.20 7.12 13.77
C LYS A 195 -0.45 8.33 13.24
#